data_AF-A0A924N9H1-F1
#
_entry.id   AF-A0A924N9H1-F1
#
_cell.length_a   1.000
_cell.length_b   1.000
_cell.length_c   1.000
_cell.angle_alpha   90.00
_cell.angle_beta   90.00
_cell.angle_gamma   90.00
#
_symmetry.space_group_name_H-M   'P 1'
#
loop_
_entity.id
_entity.type
_entity.pdbx_description
1 polymer ?
#
loop_
_entity_poly.entity_id
_entity_poly.type
_entity_poly.pdbx_seq_one_letter_code
_entity_poly.pdbx_strand_id
1 'polypeptide(L)' 'RVASATVRARIDTPSEDIRTALRAHGINVDGERIFDHPEDRTFELKLSGPARQYVIATAALLQRDYVYGVHID' A
#
# COMPACT_ATOMS: atom_id res chain seq x y z
N ARG A 1 5.63 -14.28 4.99
CA ARG A 1 6.27 -13.33 5.94
C ARG A 1 5.20 -12.30 6.30
N VAL A 2 5.29 -11.71 7.49
CA VAL A 2 4.46 -10.54 7.85
C VAL A 2 5.37 -9.31 7.74
N ALA A 3 4.86 -8.24 7.13
CA ALA A 3 5.56 -6.98 6.93
C ALA A 3 4.61 -5.82 7.28
N SER A 4 5.18 -4.70 7.72
CA SER A 4 4.44 -3.45 7.87
C SER A 4 4.69 -2.58 6.65
N ALA A 5 3.69 -1.81 6.23
CA ALA A 5 3.88 -0.88 5.12
C ALA A 5 3.16 0.44 5.33
N THR A 6 3.76 1.50 4.80
CA THR A 6 3.16 2.83 4.74
C THR A 6 3.02 3.23 3.28
N VAL A 7 1.80 3.52 2.85
CA VAL A 7 1.51 4.04 1.50
C VAL A 7 0.98 5.46 1.63
N ARG A 8 1.63 6.40 0.94
CA ARG A 8 1.21 7.80 0.84
C ARG A 8 0.52 8.01 -0.51
N ALA A 9 -0.68 8.56 -0.52
CA ALA A 9 -1.48 8.71 -1.74
C ALA A 9 -2.25 10.03 -1.78
N ARG A 10 -2.86 10.34 -2.93
CA ARG A 10 -3.79 11.46 -3.10
C ARG A 10 -4.93 11.36 -2.08
N ILE A 11 -5.37 12.52 -1.62
CA ILE A 11 -6.60 12.65 -0.81
C ILE A 11 -7.74 11.90 -1.51
N ASP A 12 -8.63 11.33 -0.70
CA ASP A 12 -9.79 10.54 -1.14
C ASP A 12 -9.47 9.24 -1.90
N THR A 13 -8.21 8.85 -2.07
CA THR A 13 -7.85 7.53 -2.63
C THR A 13 -8.56 6.43 -1.84
N PRO A 14 -9.39 5.58 -2.48
CA PRO A 14 -10.03 4.46 -1.81
C PRO A 14 -8.99 3.44 -1.32
N SER A 15 -9.15 2.92 -0.10
CA SER A 15 -8.28 1.84 0.38
C SER A 15 -8.37 0.58 -0.48
N GLU A 16 -9.52 0.36 -1.13
CA GLU A 16 -9.73 -0.76 -2.04
C GLU A 16 -8.76 -0.74 -3.23
N ASP A 17 -8.38 0.44 -3.73
CA ASP A 17 -7.43 0.56 -4.84
C ASP A 17 -6.04 0.06 -4.43
N ILE A 18 -5.60 0.40 -3.22
CA ILE A 18 -4.33 -0.06 -2.65
C ILE A 18 -4.38 -1.58 -2.38
N ARG A 19 -5.48 -2.07 -1.81
CA ARG A 19 -5.68 -3.50 -1.55
C ARG A 19 -5.71 -4.32 -2.83
N THR A 20 -6.39 -3.84 -3.86
CA THR A 20 -6.49 -4.50 -5.17
C THR A 20 -5.12 -4.58 -5.83
N ALA A 21 -4.35 -3.48 -5.79
CA ALA A 21 -2.98 -3.46 -6.28
C ALA A 21 -2.09 -4.50 -5.58
N LEU A 22 -2.12 -4.55 -4.24
CA LEU A 22 -1.33 -5.51 -3.47
C LEU A 22 -1.77 -6.96 -3.72
N ARG A 23 -3.09 -7.22 -3.77
CA ARG A 23 -3.64 -8.55 -4.03
C ARG A 23 -3.29 -9.09 -5.41
N ALA A 24 -3.20 -8.24 -6.43
CA ALA A 24 -2.75 -8.64 -7.77
C ALA A 24 -1.33 -9.24 -7.77
N HIS A 25 -0.54 -8.97 -6.73
CA HIS A 25 0.80 -9.52 -6.52
C HIS A 25 0.85 -10.60 -5.43
N GLY A 26 -0.30 -11.13 -4.99
CA GLY A 26 -0.37 -12.17 -3.97
C GLY A 26 -0.01 -11.68 -2.55
N ILE A 27 -0.18 -10.38 -2.29
CA ILE A 27 -0.03 -9.79 -0.96
C ILE A 27 -1.41 -9.56 -0.36
N ASN A 28 -1.64 -10.10 0.82
CA ASN A 28 -2.82 -9.85 1.62
C ASN A 28 -2.60 -8.65 2.54
N VAL A 29 -3.67 -7.89 2.78
CA VAL A 29 -3.71 -6.81 3.76
C VAL A 29 -4.51 -7.31 4.97
N ASP A 30 -3.80 -7.69 6.02
CA ASP A 30 -4.36 -8.29 7.24
C ASP A 30 -4.86 -7.25 8.24
N GLY A 31 -4.40 -6.01 8.10
CA GLY A 31 -4.81 -4.88 8.92
C GLY A 31 -4.51 -3.56 8.21
N GLU A 32 -5.32 -2.55 8.50
CA GLU A 32 -5.22 -1.23 7.88
C GLU A 32 -5.63 -0.15 8.87
N ARG A 33 -4.91 0.96 8.84
CA ARG A 33 -5.32 2.25 9.40
C ARG A 33 -5.14 3.31 8.35
N ILE A 34 -6.09 4.23 8.30
CA ILE A 34 -6.12 5.31 7.31
C ILE A 34 -6.03 6.62 8.07
N PHE A 35 -5.13 7.48 7.62
CA PHE A 35 -4.93 8.83 8.15
C PHE A 35 -5.12 9.82 7.02
N ASP A 36 -6.06 10.73 7.21
CA ASP A 36 -6.30 11.83 6.29
C ASP A 36 -5.52 13.07 6.75
N HIS A 37 -4.74 13.64 5.84
CA HIS A 37 -3.99 14.88 6.00
C HIS A 37 -4.49 15.92 4.99
N PRO A 38 -4.24 17.23 5.22
CA PRO A 38 -4.65 18.28 4.30
C PRO A 38 -4.09 18.13 2.87
N GLU A 39 -2.93 17.49 2.71
CA GLU A 39 -2.24 17.31 1.44
C GLU A 39 -2.26 15.88 0.87
N ASP A 40 -2.57 14.87 1.69
CA ASP A 40 -2.49 13.47 1.30
C ASP A 40 -3.28 12.53 2.23
N ARG A 41 -3.42 11.27 1.83
CA ARG A 41 -3.91 10.18 2.66
C ARG A 41 -2.80 9.16 2.85
N THR A 42 -2.58 8.74 4.09
CA THR A 42 -1.62 7.70 4.45
C THR A 42 -2.32 6.43 4.89
N PHE A 43 -1.88 5.29 4.36
CA PHE A 43 -2.33 3.95 4.73
C PHE A 43 -1.21 3.24 5.50
N GLU A 44 -1.45 2.89 6.76
CA GLU A 44 -0.60 1.99 7.52
C GLU A 44 -1.16 0.57 7.45
N LEU A 45 -0.39 -0.35 6.87
CA LEU A 45 -0.84 -1.68 6.49
C LEU A 45 -0.05 -2.77 7.21
N LYS A 46 -0.75 -3.84 7.60
CA LYS A 46 -0.13 -5.14 7.93
C LYS A 46 -0.28 -6.06 6.72
N LEU A 47 0.84 -6.53 6.20
CA LEU A 47 0.91 -7.31 4.97
C LEU A 47 1.33 -8.74 5.24
N SER A 48 0.75 -9.70 4.52
CA SER A 48 1.26 -11.07 4.44
C SER A 48 1.38 -11.55 3.00
N GLY A 49 2.45 -12.29 2.71
CA GLY A 49 2.68 -12.82 1.37
C GLY A 49 4.11 -13.31 1.12
N PRO A 50 4.42 -13.65 -0.14
CA PRO A 50 5.77 -14.02 -0.57
C PRO A 50 6.71 -12.81 -0.53
N ALA A 51 7.87 -12.93 0.12
CA ALA A 51 8.78 -11.80 0.33
C ALA A 51 9.25 -11.13 -0.97
N ARG A 52 9.42 -11.90 -2.05
CA ARG A 52 9.80 -11.36 -3.38
C ARG A 52 8.72 -10.45 -3.98
N GLN A 53 7.45 -10.67 -3.64
CA GLN A 53 6.35 -9.90 -4.20
C GLN A 53 6.26 -8.49 -3.61
N TYR A 54 6.80 -8.25 -2.41
CA TYR A 54 6.81 -6.90 -1.82
C TYR A 54 7.54 -5.89 -2.70
N VAL A 55 8.70 -6.25 -3.26
CA VAL A 55 9.46 -5.36 -4.15
C VAL A 55 8.69 -5.08 -5.45
N ILE A 56 8.06 -6.10 -6.03
CA ILE A 56 7.28 -5.98 -7.27
C ILE A 56 6.04 -5.11 -7.03
N ALA A 57 5.33 -5.34 -5.93
CA ALA A 57 4.13 -4.59 -5.58
C ALA A 57 4.44 -3.13 -5.22
N THR A 58 5.57 -2.85 -4.56
CA THR A 58 6.05 -1.49 -4.34
C THR A 58 6.27 -0.76 -5.66
N ALA A 59 6.98 -1.39 -6.61
CA ALA A 59 7.20 -0.80 -7.93
C ALA A 59 5.87 -0.55 -8.68
N ALA A 60 4.93 -1.49 -8.61
CA ALA A 60 3.62 -1.35 -9.24
C ALA A 60 2.78 -0.24 -8.59
N LEU A 61 2.80 -0.11 -7.26
CA LEU A 61 2.10 0.97 -6.56
C LEU A 61 2.66 2.34 -6.95
N LEU A 62 3.98 2.49 -7.00
CA LEU A 62 4.66 3.74 -7.37
C LEU A 62 4.42 4.17 -8.82
N GLN A 63 3.93 3.30 -9.70
CA GLN A 63 3.53 3.66 -11.07
C GLN A 63 2.17 4.36 -11.16
N ARG A 64 1.41 4.40 -10.07
CA ARG A 64 0.09 5.07 -10.02
C ARG A 64 0.29 6.55 -9.76
N ASP A 65 -0.37 7.39 -10.54
CA ASP A 65 -0.30 8.86 -10.46
C ASP A 65 -0.85 9.43 -9.14
N TYR A 66 -1.65 8.65 -8.44
CA TYR A 66 -2.20 8.98 -7.13
C TYR A 66 -1.39 8.42 -5.96
N VAL A 67 -0.28 7.72 -6.18
CA VAL A 67 0.61 7.21 -5.11
C VAL A 67 1.86 8.07 -5.05
N TYR A 68 2.13 8.65 -3.88
CA TYR A 68 3.25 9.57 -3.64
C TYR A 68 4.46 8.87 -3.02
N GLY A 69 4.25 7.75 -2.33
CA GLY A 69 5.33 7.00 -1.69
C GLY A 69 4.86 5.66 -1.13
N VAL A 70 5.79 4.70 -1.07
CA VAL A 70 5.57 3.37 -0.49
C VAL A 70 6.81 2.97 0.29
N HIS A 71 6.62 2.58 1.55
CA HIS A 71 7.67 2.05 2.42
C HIS A 71 7.22 0.70 3.00
N ILE A 72 8.10 -0.30 3.04
CA ILE A 72 7.81 -1.64 3.59
C ILE A 72 8.96 -2.05 4.53
N ASP A 73 8.60 -2.47 5.75
CA ASP A 73 9.49 -2.97 6.82
C ASP A 73 9.38 -4.51 7.01
#